data_AF-A0A812S769-F1
#
_entry.id   AF-A0A812S769-F1
#
_cell.length_a   1.000
_cell.length_b   1.000
_cell.length_c   1.000
_cell.angle_alpha   90.00
_cell.angle_beta   90.00
_cell.angle_gamma   90.00
#
_symmetry.space_group_name_H-M   'P 1'
#
loop_
_entity.id
_entity.type
_entity.pdbx_description
1 polymer ?
#
loop_
_entity_poly.entity_id
_entity_poly.type
_entity_poly.pdbx_seq_one_letter_code
_entity_poly.pdbx_strand_id
1 'polypeptide(L)'
;MHALKEDIVFRCMYVTDGSAAGEDVELESIDVGDGPGVRQGVQRFRFESGPPTQSAIEASGGPLEVAGLYLSALYRGKEFCRVGYYVRHDYDDPTLQEDPPATVDWTRLRRVLSEPCVTKFQIPWDTTEEAGRKRLREEEAGFEGATLVG
;
A
#
# COMPACT_ATOMS: atom_id res chain seq x y z
N MET A 1 3.66 6.27 22.33
CA MET A 1 4.14 6.27 20.93
C MET A 1 5.65 6.21 21.00
N HIS A 2 6.27 5.25 20.32
CA HIS A 2 7.73 5.03 20.36
C HIS A 2 8.27 5.10 18.94
N ALA A 3 9.58 5.34 18.80
CA ALA A 3 10.27 5.22 17.52
C ALA A 3 10.17 3.78 16.99
N LEU A 4 10.11 3.63 15.68
CA LEU A 4 10.18 2.32 15.01
C LEU A 4 11.64 1.97 14.72
N LYS A 5 11.95 0.67 14.78
CA LYS A 5 13.32 0.14 14.56
C LYS A 5 13.67 -0.15 13.10
N GLU A 6 12.70 -0.08 12.20
CA GLU A 6 12.88 -0.31 10.77
C GLU A 6 12.07 0.71 9.99
N ASP A 7 12.41 0.85 8.72
CA ASP A 7 11.77 1.82 7.84
C ASP A 7 10.37 1.38 7.46
N ILE A 8 9.55 2.36 7.10
CA ILE A 8 8.25 2.10 6.50
C ILE A 8 8.43 2.14 4.99
N VAL A 9 8.05 1.05 4.32
CA VAL A 9 8.01 0.99 2.87
C VAL A 9 6.66 1.52 2.41
N PHE A 10 6.67 2.55 1.58
CA PHE A 10 5.49 3.01 0.85
C PHE A 10 5.55 2.49 -0.59
N ARG A 11 4.43 1.97 -1.09
CA ARG A 11 4.29 1.47 -2.46
C ARG A 11 3.05 2.05 -3.13
N CYS A 12 3.17 2.43 -4.39
CA CYS A 12 2.06 2.81 -5.23
C CYS A 12 1.76 1.67 -6.19
N MET A 13 0.55 1.13 -6.13
CA MET A 13 0.13 -0.07 -6.85
C MET A 13 -1.05 0.25 -7.76
N TYR A 14 -1.02 -0.29 -8.98
CA TYR A 14 -2.12 -0.23 -9.95
C TYR A 14 -2.73 -1.61 -10.15
N VAL A 15 -4.06 -1.69 -10.04
CA VAL A 15 -4.81 -2.94 -10.11
C VAL A 15 -5.16 -3.22 -11.57
N THR A 16 -4.61 -4.30 -12.12
CA THR A 16 -4.76 -4.65 -13.54
C THR A 16 -5.85 -5.66 -13.83
N ASP A 17 -6.44 -6.36 -12.84
CA ASP A 17 -7.67 -7.14 -13.04
C ASP A 17 -8.31 -7.50 -11.69
N GLY A 18 -9.64 -7.56 -11.63
CA GLY A 18 -10.39 -8.07 -10.48
C GLY A 18 -10.65 -9.60 -10.53
N SER A 19 -10.37 -10.28 -11.64
CA SER A 19 -10.87 -11.64 -11.88
C SER A 19 -9.88 -12.71 -12.36
N ALA A 20 -8.60 -12.45 -12.70
CA ALA A 20 -7.72 -13.54 -13.14
C ALA A 20 -6.24 -13.28 -12.87
N ALA A 21 -5.68 -13.98 -11.87
CA ALA A 21 -4.28 -14.43 -11.70
C ALA A 21 -3.09 -13.45 -11.96
N GLY A 22 -3.32 -12.19 -12.33
CA GLY A 22 -2.31 -11.16 -12.48
C GLY A 22 -1.99 -10.51 -11.13
N GLU A 23 -0.70 -10.25 -10.89
CA GLU A 23 -0.26 -9.47 -9.73
C GLU A 23 -0.49 -7.98 -10.00
N ASP A 24 -0.83 -7.22 -8.96
CA ASP A 24 -0.90 -5.76 -9.04
C ASP A 24 0.44 -5.19 -9.51
N VAL A 25 0.40 -4.15 -10.34
CA VAL A 25 1.60 -3.52 -10.89
C VAL A 25 2.13 -2.48 -9.91
N GLU A 26 3.37 -2.64 -9.44
CA GLU A 26 4.07 -1.63 -8.67
C GLU A 26 4.53 -0.49 -9.58
N LEU A 27 4.03 0.72 -9.32
CA LEU A 27 4.39 1.93 -10.06
C LEU A 27 5.57 2.67 -9.44
N GLU A 28 5.69 2.63 -8.11
CA GLU A 28 6.76 3.29 -7.35
C GLU A 28 6.86 2.71 -5.94
N SER A 29 8.07 2.71 -5.38
CA SER A 29 8.30 2.38 -3.97
C SER A 29 9.37 3.27 -3.34
N ILE A 30 9.13 3.71 -2.10
CA ILE A 30 10.10 4.44 -1.31
C ILE A 30 10.20 3.89 0.12
N ASP A 31 11.39 3.92 0.67
CA ASP A 31 11.64 3.67 2.09
C ASP A 31 11.65 5.00 2.84
N VAL A 32 10.84 5.09 3.90
CA VAL A 32 10.74 6.26 4.76
C VAL A 32 11.30 5.94 6.14
N GLY A 33 12.44 6.55 6.42
CA GLY A 33 13.17 6.47 7.68
C GLY A 33 14.48 7.27 7.59
N ASP A 34 15.16 7.43 8.73
CA ASP A 34 16.44 8.15 8.80
C ASP A 34 17.60 7.19 9.14
N GLY A 35 17.64 6.01 8.50
CA GLY A 35 18.53 4.90 8.87
C GLY A 35 17.74 3.66 9.27
N PRO A 36 17.98 3.00 10.42
CA PRO A 36 17.17 1.85 10.83
C PRO A 36 15.89 2.33 11.53
N GLY A 37 15.05 3.13 10.86
CA GLY A 37 13.69 3.36 11.30
C GLY A 37 13.20 4.79 11.44
N VAL A 38 12.00 4.88 12.00
CA VAL A 38 11.16 6.08 11.98
C VAL A 38 11.13 6.73 13.36
N ARG A 39 11.51 8.01 13.43
CA ARG A 39 11.47 8.79 14.66
C ARG A 39 10.04 9.08 15.09
N GLN A 40 9.83 9.19 16.39
CA GLN A 40 8.54 9.65 16.91
C GLN A 40 8.30 11.12 16.51
N GLY A 41 7.13 11.39 15.94
CA GLY A 41 6.71 12.75 15.59
C GLY A 41 5.80 12.78 14.37
N VAL A 42 5.54 14.00 13.88
CA VAL A 42 4.83 14.20 12.61
C VAL A 42 5.88 14.35 11.51
N GLN A 43 5.79 13.51 10.49
CA GLN A 43 6.64 13.57 9.30
C GLN A 43 5.78 13.87 8.07
N ARG A 44 6.38 14.56 7.11
CA ARG A 44 5.78 14.84 5.80
C ARG A 44 6.85 14.66 4.74
N PHE A 45 6.51 13.93 3.70
CA PHE A 45 7.35 13.73 2.53
C PHE A 45 6.49 13.86 1.26
N ARG A 46 7.17 13.92 0.11
CA ARG A 46 6.53 13.91 -1.21
C ARG A 46 6.72 12.53 -1.81
N PHE A 47 5.63 11.91 -2.23
CA PHE A 47 5.63 10.66 -2.97
C PHE A 47 5.16 10.97 -4.39
N GLU A 48 6.01 10.74 -5.38
CA GLU A 48 5.68 10.93 -6.79
C GLU A 48 5.81 9.58 -7.50
N SER A 49 4.85 9.24 -8.35
CA SER A 49 4.84 7.98 -9.09
C SER A 49 4.61 8.27 -10.56
N GLY A 50 5.23 7.47 -11.42
CA GLY A 50 4.91 7.44 -12.85
C GLY A 50 3.48 6.98 -13.11
N PRO A 51 2.94 7.22 -14.33
CA PRO A 51 1.68 6.64 -14.75
C PRO A 51 1.83 5.12 -15.01
N PRO A 52 0.74 4.34 -14.93
CA PRO A 52 0.73 2.98 -15.45
C PRO A 52 0.99 2.97 -16.97
N THR A 53 1.57 1.88 -17.47
CA THR A 53 1.76 1.69 -18.91
C THR A 53 0.42 1.46 -19.62
N GLN A 54 0.34 1.74 -20.92
CA GLN A 54 -0.87 1.47 -21.71
C GLN A 54 -1.31 0.00 -21.61
N SER A 55 -0.35 -0.93 -21.65
CA SER A 55 -0.64 -2.36 -21.48
C SER A 55 -1.26 -2.70 -20.13
N ALA A 56 -0.84 -2.04 -19.04
CA ALA A 56 -1.45 -2.24 -17.73
C ALA A 56 -2.89 -1.69 -17.68
N ILE A 57 -3.13 -0.54 -18.33
CA ILE A 57 -4.47 0.06 -18.45
C ILE A 57 -5.40 -0.81 -19.30
N GLU A 58 -4.90 -1.38 -20.41
CA GLU A 58 -5.66 -2.30 -21.23
C GLU A 58 -5.97 -3.60 -20.49
N ALA A 59 -5.03 -4.09 -19.67
CA ALA A 59 -5.27 -5.26 -18.82
C ALA A 59 -6.42 -5.02 -17.82
N SER A 60 -6.57 -3.80 -17.29
CA SER A 60 -7.67 -3.44 -16.37
C SER A 60 -9.02 -3.23 -17.05
N GLY A 61 -9.20 -3.66 -18.31
CA GLY A 61 -10.42 -3.47 -19.09
C GLY A 61 -10.40 -2.25 -20.01
N GLY A 62 -9.33 -1.43 -19.97
CA GLY A 62 -9.15 -0.27 -20.83
C GLY A 62 -9.23 1.07 -20.09
N PRO A 63 -8.89 2.18 -20.79
CA PRO A 63 -8.71 3.49 -20.16
C PRO A 63 -10.00 4.15 -19.66
N LEU A 64 -11.14 3.86 -20.29
CA LEU A 64 -12.45 4.39 -19.90
C LEU A 64 -13.14 3.56 -18.81
N GLU A 65 -12.63 2.35 -18.54
CA GLU A 65 -13.09 1.52 -17.44
C GLU A 65 -12.52 2.00 -16.11
N VAL A 66 -13.22 1.64 -15.02
CA VAL A 66 -12.76 1.95 -13.67
C VAL A 66 -11.79 0.88 -13.20
N ALA A 67 -10.58 1.29 -12.84
CA ALA A 67 -9.56 0.46 -12.21
C ALA A 67 -9.27 0.92 -10.78
N GLY A 68 -8.48 0.11 -10.05
CA GLY A 68 -8.00 0.44 -8.71
C GLY A 68 -6.57 1.00 -8.73
N LEU A 69 -6.30 1.98 -7.88
CA LEU A 69 -4.96 2.47 -7.55
C LEU A 69 -4.86 2.56 -6.02
N TYR A 70 -3.77 2.13 -5.41
CA TYR A 70 -3.60 2.30 -3.98
C TYR A 70 -2.17 2.60 -3.55
N LEU A 71 -2.06 3.38 -2.47
CA LEU A 71 -0.85 3.54 -1.70
C LEU A 71 -0.87 2.58 -0.52
N SER A 72 0.10 1.68 -0.45
CA SER A 72 0.31 0.76 0.65
C SER A 72 1.46 1.23 1.53
N ALA A 73 1.29 1.19 2.85
CA ALA A 73 2.34 1.42 3.82
C ALA A 73 2.61 0.13 4.60
N LEU A 74 3.87 -0.32 4.56
CA LEU A 74 4.31 -1.57 5.14
C LEU A 74 5.40 -1.31 6.19
N TYR A 75 5.31 -2.02 7.32
CA TYR A 75 6.36 -2.09 8.31
C TYR A 75 6.80 -3.55 8.45
N ARG A 76 8.09 -3.85 8.29
CA ARG A 76 8.62 -5.24 8.29
C ARG A 76 7.89 -6.17 7.31
N GLY A 77 7.57 -5.65 6.13
CA GLY A 77 6.81 -6.40 5.10
C GLY A 77 5.34 -6.67 5.45
N LYS A 78 4.81 -6.10 6.55
CA LYS A 78 3.39 -6.19 6.90
C LYS A 78 2.70 -4.87 6.64
N GLU A 79 1.69 -4.89 5.79
CA GLU A 79 0.87 -3.72 5.51
C GLU A 79 0.03 -3.32 6.72
N PHE A 80 0.08 -2.05 7.12
CA PHE A 80 -0.72 -1.51 8.22
C PHE A 80 -1.70 -0.43 7.78
N CYS A 81 -1.48 0.17 6.60
CA CYS A 81 -2.34 1.20 6.05
C CYS A 81 -2.39 1.08 4.53
N ARG A 82 -3.60 1.22 3.98
CA ARG A 82 -3.85 1.31 2.54
C ARG A 82 -4.74 2.50 2.27
N VAL A 83 -4.35 3.34 1.31
CA VAL A 83 -5.18 4.43 0.79
C VAL A 83 -5.50 4.12 -0.67
N GLY A 84 -6.73 3.70 -0.93
CA GLY A 84 -7.21 3.32 -2.25
C GLY A 84 -7.95 4.44 -2.94
N TYR A 85 -7.88 4.44 -4.27
CA TYR A 85 -8.57 5.32 -5.20
C TYR A 85 -9.15 4.46 -6.32
N TYR A 86 -10.36 4.78 -6.76
CA TYR A 86 -10.78 4.39 -8.09
C TYR A 86 -10.17 5.35 -9.11
N VAL A 87 -9.64 4.81 -10.19
CA VAL A 87 -9.01 5.55 -11.26
C VAL A 87 -9.67 5.22 -12.58
N ARG A 88 -9.93 6.24 -13.38
CA ARG A 88 -10.34 6.11 -14.79
C ARG A 88 -9.76 7.26 -15.59
N HIS A 89 -9.87 7.20 -16.90
CA HIS A 89 -9.51 8.30 -17.77
C HIS A 89 -10.76 8.87 -18.43
N ASP A 90 -10.93 10.18 -18.34
CA ASP A 90 -12.00 10.91 -19.01
C ASP A 90 -11.38 11.69 -20.17
N TYR A 91 -12.12 11.83 -21.28
CA TYR A 91 -11.71 12.75 -22.34
C TYR A 91 -11.66 14.19 -21.82
N ASP A 92 -10.75 14.99 -22.36
CA ASP A 92 -10.62 16.41 -22.02
C ASP A 92 -11.78 17.30 -22.50
N ASP A 93 -12.64 16.75 -23.36
CA ASP A 93 -13.71 17.44 -24.06
C ASP A 93 -15.08 16.78 -23.81
N PRO A 94 -16.09 17.55 -23.34
CA PRO A 94 -17.42 17.03 -23.07
C PRO A 94 -18.06 16.32 -24.27
N THR A 95 -17.82 16.75 -25.51
CA THR A 95 -18.46 16.10 -26.67
C THR A 95 -17.91 14.68 -26.88
N LEU A 96 -16.62 14.47 -26.60
CA LEU A 96 -16.00 13.14 -26.65
C LEU A 96 -16.36 12.26 -25.45
N GLN A 97 -16.77 12.86 -24.33
CA GLN A 97 -17.30 12.10 -23.20
C GLN A 97 -18.72 11.59 -23.49
N GLU A 98 -19.56 12.39 -24.14
CA GLU A 98 -20.92 12.01 -24.52
C GLU A 98 -20.96 10.99 -25.66
N ASP A 99 -20.10 11.15 -26.67
CA ASP A 99 -19.97 10.23 -27.81
C ASP A 99 -18.49 9.84 -28.02
N PRO A 100 -18.00 8.84 -27.27
CA PRO A 100 -16.60 8.43 -27.36
C PRO A 100 -16.30 7.79 -28.72
N PRO A 101 -15.12 8.08 -29.32
CA PRO A 101 -14.74 7.51 -30.60
C PRO A 101 -14.56 5.99 -30.51
N ALA A 102 -14.80 5.29 -31.62
CA ALA A 102 -14.64 3.83 -31.71
C ALA A 102 -13.20 3.35 -31.41
N THR A 103 -12.20 4.19 -31.65
CA THR A 103 -10.80 3.94 -31.26
C THR A 103 -10.39 5.00 -30.26
N VAL A 104 -9.83 4.55 -29.13
CA VAL A 104 -9.41 5.45 -28.06
C VAL A 104 -8.29 6.38 -28.53
N ASP A 105 -8.50 7.69 -28.36
CA ASP A 105 -7.44 8.69 -28.55
C ASP A 105 -6.75 8.99 -27.21
N TRP A 106 -5.65 8.27 -26.96
CA TRP A 106 -4.84 8.39 -25.75
C TRP A 106 -4.31 9.80 -25.50
N THR A 107 -4.16 10.64 -26.53
CA THR A 107 -3.62 11.99 -26.40
C THR A 107 -4.59 12.97 -25.73
N ARG A 108 -5.89 12.62 -25.71
CA ARG A 108 -6.98 13.42 -25.16
C ARG A 108 -7.51 12.91 -23.83
N LEU A 109 -6.87 11.89 -23.26
CA LEU A 109 -7.28 11.30 -22.00
C LEU A 109 -6.64 12.02 -20.80
N ARG A 110 -7.46 12.32 -19.80
CA ARG A 110 -7.04 12.84 -18.51
C ARG A 110 -7.40 11.86 -17.39
N ARG A 111 -6.42 11.52 -16.55
CA ARG A 111 -6.65 10.70 -15.37
C ARG A 111 -7.52 11.42 -14.34
N VAL A 112 -8.54 10.74 -13.84
CA VAL A 112 -9.43 11.18 -12.76
C VAL A 112 -9.37 10.15 -11.63
N LEU A 113 -9.27 10.63 -10.40
CA LEU A 113 -9.26 9.81 -9.18
C LEU A 113 -10.52 10.10 -8.36
N SER A 114 -11.04 9.07 -7.69
CA SER A 114 -12.10 9.22 -6.70
C SER A 114 -11.60 9.90 -5.41
N GLU A 115 -12.53 10.12 -4.48
CA GLU A 115 -12.18 10.35 -3.08
C GLU A 115 -11.40 9.15 -2.51
N PRO A 116 -10.45 9.37 -1.58
CA PRO A 116 -9.65 8.31 -0.99
C PRO A 116 -10.47 7.43 -0.05
N CYS A 117 -10.27 6.12 -0.14
CA CYS A 117 -10.73 5.15 0.85
C CYS A 117 -9.55 4.66 1.69
N VAL A 118 -9.64 4.81 3.02
CA VAL A 118 -8.56 4.42 3.93
C VAL A 118 -8.92 3.14 4.66
N THR A 119 -8.06 2.13 4.52
CA THR A 119 -8.15 0.87 5.25
C THR A 119 -6.93 0.71 6.16
N LYS A 120 -7.16 0.27 7.40
CA LYS A 120 -6.10 0.06 8.39
C LYS A 120 -6.07 -1.40 8.80
N PHE A 121 -4.88 -1.97 8.88
CA PHE A 121 -4.65 -3.35 9.28
C PHE A 121 -3.89 -3.37 10.60
N GLN A 122 -4.26 -4.30 11.49
CA GLN A 122 -3.52 -4.52 12.71
C GLN A 122 -2.30 -5.40 12.41
N ILE A 123 -1.12 -4.92 12.79
CA ILE A 123 0.13 -5.67 12.65
C ILE A 123 0.89 -5.71 13.99
N PRO A 124 1.74 -6.72 14.21
CA PRO A 124 2.69 -6.68 15.32
C PRO A 124 3.71 -5.55 15.10
N TRP A 125 3.81 -4.67 16.09
CA TRP A 125 4.83 -3.63 16.18
C TRP A 125 5.98 -4.07 17.10
N ASP A 126 7.03 -3.26 17.21
CA ASP A 126 8.23 -3.58 18.01
C ASP A 126 7.93 -4.02 19.45
N THR A 127 7.00 -3.34 20.12
CA THR A 127 6.67 -3.58 21.54
C THR A 127 5.87 -4.86 21.78
N THR A 128 5.07 -5.33 20.81
CA THR A 128 4.30 -6.57 20.95
C THR A 128 5.22 -7.79 20.85
N GLU A 129 6.19 -7.74 19.94
CA GLU A 129 7.25 -8.76 19.80
C GLU A 129 8.12 -8.85 21.06
N GLU A 130 8.54 -7.71 21.61
CA GLU A 130 9.33 -7.67 22.85
C GLU A 130 8.54 -8.19 24.05
N ALA A 131 7.26 -7.82 24.19
CA ALA A 131 6.41 -8.29 25.28
C ALA A 131 6.13 -9.80 25.19
N GLY A 132 5.96 -10.35 23.98
CA GLY A 132 5.83 -11.79 23.76
C GLY A 132 7.11 -12.54 24.10
N ARG A 133 8.26 -12.04 23.64
CA ARG A 133 9.58 -12.62 23.91
C ARG A 133 9.99 -12.55 25.38
N LYS A 134 9.54 -11.51 26.10
CA LYS A 134 9.78 -11.35 27.55
C LYS A 134 8.95 -12.34 28.36
N ARG A 135 7.67 -12.54 28.01
CA ARG A 135 6.80 -13.55 28.64
C ARG A 135 7.33 -14.97 28.48
N LEU A 136 7.76 -15.33 27.26
CA LEU A 136 8.32 -16.66 27.00
C LEU A 136 9.58 -16.92 27.84
N ARG A 137 10.48 -15.93 27.95
CA ARG A 137 11.66 -16.02 28.81
C ARG A 137 11.31 -16.14 30.29
N GLU A 138 10.28 -15.45 30.76
CA GLU A 138 9.79 -15.53 32.14
C GLU A 138 9.12 -16.88 32.44
N GLU A 139 8.39 -17.47 31.48
CA GLU A 139 7.82 -18.82 31.60
C GLU A 139 8.89 -19.92 31.56
N GLU A 140 9.89 -19.83 30.67
CA GLU A 140 11.02 -20.77 30.63
C GLU A 140 11.86 -20.70 31.91
N ALA A 141 12.14 -19.49 32.43
CA ALA A 141 12.83 -19.30 33.70
C ALA A 141 12.00 -19.77 34.91
N GLY A 142 10.67 -19.68 34.83
CA GLY A 142 9.75 -20.19 35.86
C GLY A 142 9.70 -21.72 35.93
N PHE A 143 9.99 -22.41 34.81
CA PHE A 143 10.02 -23.87 34.76
C PHE A 143 11.33 -24.46 35.31
N GLU A 144 12.47 -23.77 35.12
CA GLU A 144 13.76 -24.18 35.72
C GLU A 144 13.81 -24.01 37.25
N GLY A 145 12.93 -23.19 37.84
CA GLY A 145 12.84 -22.98 39.29
C GLY A 145 12.02 -24.02 40.05
N ALA A 146 11.23 -24.85 39.37
CA ALA A 146 10.38 -25.86 39.99
C ALA A 146 11.13 -27.19 40.17
N THR A 147 12.17 -27.20 41.01
CA THR A 147 12.71 -28.47 41.53
C THR A 147 11.66 -29.05 42.49
N LEU A 148 11.02 -30.13 42.06
CA LEU A 148 10.09 -30.93 42.86
C LEU A 148 10.86 -31.50 44.06
N VAL A 149 10.70 -30.90 45.24
CA VAL A 149 11.16 -31.51 46.49
C VAL A 149 9.98 -32.30 47.06
N GLY A 150 10.20 -33.62 47.16
CA GLY A 150 9.21 -34.62 47.57
C GLY A 150 8.83 -34.62 49.04
#